data_AF-A0AA90T3I4-F1
#
_entry.id   AF-A0AA90T3I4-F1
#
_cell.length_a   1.000
_cell.length_b   1.000
_cell.length_c   1.000
_cell.angle_alpha   90.00
_cell.angle_beta   90.00
_cell.angle_gamma   90.00
#
_symmetry.space_group_name_H-M   'P 1'
#
loop_
_entity.id
_entity.type
_entity.pdbx_description
1 polymer ?
#
loop_
_entity_poly.entity_id
_entity_poly.type
_entity_poly.pdbx_seq_one_letter_code
_entity_poly.pdbx_strand_id
1 'polypeptide(L)'
;MTVLIPFASLEASPWKNGGGSTTEIAVSPPQAGLDTFDWRISLATIASSGPFSVFPGIDRTLALVDGPGVTLDIDGDSRFVLGEDEPVVEFAGESQLIATVGAQPTTDFNVMTRRARCHHQLGRRSLSGMSGFATRADVTVLFLAEGDSLEVSSDDERIGMVRYDAVLFEGDSIWTLEAGQATIFIVDIYFDRD
;
A
#
# COMPACT_ATOMS: atom_id res chain seq x y z
N MET A 1 -18.43 5.71 3.65
CA MET A 1 -18.47 5.68 2.18
C MET A 1 -17.69 4.46 1.70
N THR A 2 -18.05 3.87 0.56
CA THR A 2 -17.27 2.79 -0.06
C THR A 2 -16.92 3.20 -1.48
N VAL A 3 -15.65 3.06 -1.88
CA VAL A 3 -15.18 3.46 -3.21
C VAL A 3 -14.24 2.40 -3.78
N LEU A 4 -14.60 1.81 -4.92
CA LEU A 4 -13.69 1.02 -5.74
C LEU A 4 -12.73 1.94 -6.50
N ILE A 5 -11.45 1.59 -6.47
CA ILE A 5 -10.37 2.23 -7.20
C ILE A 5 -9.79 1.18 -8.16
N PRO A 6 -10.22 1.16 -9.43
CA PRO A 6 -9.73 0.21 -10.41
C PRO A 6 -8.29 0.55 -10.79
N PHE A 7 -7.37 -0.39 -10.69
CA PHE A 7 -5.96 -0.16 -11.05
C PHE A 7 -5.81 0.27 -12.51
N ALA A 8 -6.64 -0.28 -13.40
CA ALA A 8 -6.66 0.06 -14.81
C ALA A 8 -6.98 1.53 -15.10
N SER A 9 -7.50 2.28 -14.12
CA SER A 9 -7.76 3.72 -14.22
C SER A 9 -6.61 4.60 -13.74
N LEU A 10 -5.55 4.01 -13.18
CA LEU A 10 -4.43 4.72 -12.59
C LEU A 10 -3.26 4.82 -13.56
N GLU A 11 -2.56 5.96 -13.52
CA GLU A 11 -1.39 6.20 -14.36
C GLU A 11 -0.09 6.15 -13.53
N ALA A 12 0.89 5.43 -14.07
CA ALA A 12 2.23 5.39 -13.48
C ALA A 12 3.00 6.67 -13.82
N SER A 13 3.49 7.35 -12.78
CA SER A 13 4.35 8.52 -12.90
C SER A 13 5.82 8.12 -12.77
N PRO A 14 6.68 8.34 -13.78
CA PRO A 14 8.09 8.01 -13.70
C PRO A 14 8.82 8.90 -12.68
N TRP A 15 9.81 8.34 -11.99
CA TRP A 15 10.65 9.11 -11.08
C TRP A 15 11.61 10.02 -11.83
N LYS A 16 11.92 11.18 -11.25
CA LYS A 16 12.85 12.16 -11.83
C LYS A 16 14.25 11.60 -12.11
N ASN A 17 14.69 10.62 -11.32
CA ASN A 17 15.99 9.96 -11.47
C ASN A 17 15.97 8.81 -12.50
N GLY A 18 14.81 8.47 -13.07
CA GLY A 18 14.64 7.37 -14.01
C GLY A 18 14.75 5.97 -13.38
N GLY A 19 14.88 5.85 -12.06
CA GLY A 19 15.11 4.57 -11.37
C GLY A 19 13.84 3.74 -11.14
N GLY A 20 12.68 4.22 -11.58
CA GLY A 20 11.41 3.59 -11.30
C GLY A 20 10.20 4.47 -11.62
N SER A 21 9.05 4.07 -11.10
CA SER A 21 7.79 4.79 -11.21
C SER A 21 6.93 4.62 -9.96
N THR A 22 5.96 5.50 -9.80
CA THR A 22 4.91 5.39 -8.79
C THR A 22 3.55 5.46 -9.45
N THR A 23 2.69 4.50 -9.16
CA THR A 23 1.26 4.56 -9.44
C THR A 23 0.54 4.89 -8.14
N GLU A 24 -0.05 6.08 -8.05
CA GLU A 24 -0.83 6.47 -6.89
C GLU A 24 -2.18 5.77 -6.89
N ILE A 25 -2.51 5.10 -5.79
CA ILE A 25 -3.82 4.44 -5.62
C ILE A 25 -4.80 5.41 -4.97
N ALA A 26 -4.40 6.02 -3.86
CA ALA A 26 -5.26 6.94 -3.12
C ALA A 26 -4.42 7.94 -2.33
N VAL A 27 -4.96 9.14 -2.15
CA VAL A 27 -4.37 10.20 -1.35
C VAL A 27 -5.46 10.97 -0.63
N SER A 28 -5.19 11.38 0.60
CA SER A 28 -6.06 12.28 1.37
C SER A 28 -5.30 13.52 1.86
N PRO A 29 -5.92 14.71 1.81
CA PRO A 29 -7.18 14.99 1.11
C PRO A 29 -7.04 14.74 -0.41
N PRO A 30 -8.16 14.59 -1.15
CA PRO A 30 -8.11 14.37 -2.59
C PRO A 30 -7.26 15.44 -3.28
N GLN A 31 -6.42 15.03 -4.22
CA GLN A 31 -5.49 15.90 -4.97
C GLN A 31 -4.38 16.55 -4.13
N ALA A 32 -4.15 16.11 -2.88
CA ALA A 32 -3.02 16.58 -2.11
C ALA A 32 -1.69 16.25 -2.80
N GLY A 33 -0.75 17.20 -2.72
CA GLY A 33 0.61 16.98 -3.17
C GLY A 33 1.45 16.25 -2.12
N LEU A 34 2.69 15.92 -2.49
CA LEU A 34 3.67 15.26 -1.61
C LEU A 34 3.94 16.01 -0.29
N ASP A 35 3.70 17.32 -0.25
CA ASP A 35 3.93 18.13 0.95
C ASP A 35 2.67 18.28 1.81
N THR A 36 1.48 18.01 1.28
CA THR A 36 0.19 18.37 1.91
C THR A 36 -0.72 17.18 2.20
N PHE A 37 -0.35 15.96 1.82
CA PHE A 37 -1.15 14.78 2.16
C PHE A 37 -1.13 14.50 3.67
N ASP A 38 -2.24 13.99 4.19
CA ASP A 38 -2.34 13.36 5.50
C ASP A 38 -1.95 11.89 5.40
N TRP A 39 -2.45 11.21 4.37
CA TRP A 39 -1.99 9.87 4.00
C TRP A 39 -1.98 9.66 2.49
N ARG A 40 -1.14 8.73 2.04
CA ARG A 40 -0.96 8.37 0.63
C ARG A 40 -0.64 6.89 0.50
N ILE A 41 -1.32 6.23 -0.43
CA ILE A 41 -1.13 4.82 -0.77
C ILE A 41 -0.78 4.70 -2.26
N SER A 42 0.24 3.92 -2.58
CA SER A 42 0.75 3.81 -3.94
C SER A 42 1.44 2.47 -4.19
N LEU A 43 1.62 2.13 -5.46
CA LEU A 43 2.59 1.12 -5.91
C LEU A 43 3.85 1.83 -6.39
N ALA A 44 5.01 1.32 -5.99
CA ALA A 44 6.32 1.81 -6.37
C ALA A 44 7.07 0.70 -7.12
N THR A 45 7.32 0.90 -8.41
CA THR A 45 8.16 -0.01 -9.20
C THR A 45 9.60 0.48 -9.18
N ILE A 46 10.50 -0.33 -8.62
CA ILE A 46 11.94 -0.06 -8.53
C ILE A 46 12.62 -0.81 -9.68
N ALA A 47 13.07 -0.08 -10.69
CA ALA A 47 13.74 -0.63 -11.87
C ALA A 47 15.26 -0.47 -11.84
N SER A 48 15.79 0.40 -10.97
CA SER A 48 17.23 0.58 -10.79
C SER A 48 17.55 0.97 -9.34
N SER A 49 18.71 0.53 -8.87
CA SER A 49 19.21 0.83 -7.53
C SER A 49 19.42 2.33 -7.36
N GLY A 50 19.12 2.85 -6.18
CA GLY A 50 19.26 4.26 -5.90
C GLY A 50 18.58 4.70 -4.61
N PRO A 51 18.76 5.98 -4.24
CA PRO A 51 18.15 6.53 -3.06
C PRO A 51 16.65 6.77 -3.26
N PHE A 52 15.89 6.56 -2.18
CA PHE A 52 14.51 7.00 -2.08
C PHE A 52 14.45 8.49 -1.70
N SER A 53 13.31 9.12 -1.98
CA SER A 53 13.05 10.48 -1.49
C SER A 53 12.78 10.46 0.02
N VAL A 54 13.26 11.50 0.69
CA VAL A 54 13.11 11.72 2.13
C VAL A 54 11.84 12.55 2.38
N PHE A 55 11.04 12.14 3.36
CA PHE A 55 9.77 12.76 3.74
C PHE A 55 9.71 12.97 5.25
N PRO A 56 10.19 14.12 5.76
CA PRO A 56 10.22 14.37 7.20
C PRO A 56 8.84 14.31 7.86
N GLY A 57 8.75 13.58 8.97
CA GLY A 57 7.52 13.48 9.77
C GLY A 57 6.44 12.58 9.15
N ILE A 58 6.82 11.76 8.17
CA ILE A 58 5.96 10.75 7.56
C ILE A 58 6.38 9.38 8.07
N ASP A 59 5.44 8.54 8.47
CA ASP A 59 5.69 7.11 8.69
C ASP A 59 5.43 6.34 7.40
N ARG A 60 6.32 5.41 7.06
CA ARG A 60 6.25 4.64 5.81
C ARG A 60 6.27 3.15 6.07
N THR A 61 5.41 2.44 5.35
CA THR A 61 5.43 0.98 5.28
C THR A 61 5.52 0.56 3.83
N LEU A 62 6.53 -0.23 3.50
CA LEU A 62 6.66 -0.90 2.22
C LEU A 62 6.29 -2.37 2.36
N ALA A 63 5.54 -2.90 1.40
CA ALA A 63 5.23 -4.32 1.31
C ALA A 63 5.50 -4.85 -0.09
N LEU A 64 6.20 -5.98 -0.23
CA LEU A 64 6.46 -6.60 -1.53
C LEU A 64 5.15 -7.04 -2.18
N VAL A 65 4.95 -6.68 -3.45
CA VAL A 65 3.77 -7.06 -4.24
C VAL A 65 4.13 -7.95 -5.43
N ASP A 66 5.23 -7.65 -6.11
CA ASP A 66 5.62 -8.37 -7.32
C ASP A 66 7.13 -8.25 -7.58
N GLY A 67 7.71 -9.30 -8.17
CA GLY A 67 9.13 -9.35 -8.47
C GLY A 67 9.97 -10.00 -7.37
N PRO A 68 11.31 -10.04 -7.55
CA PRO A 68 12.21 -10.82 -6.70
C PRO A 68 12.53 -10.16 -5.35
N GLY A 69 11.97 -8.99 -5.07
CA GLY A 69 12.28 -8.20 -3.89
C GLY A 69 13.44 -7.21 -4.07
N VAL A 70 13.76 -6.52 -2.99
CA VAL A 70 14.76 -5.45 -2.95
C VAL A 70 15.50 -5.43 -1.63
N THR A 71 16.81 -5.16 -1.67
CA THR A 71 17.56 -4.86 -0.47
C THR A 71 17.42 -3.38 -0.13
N LEU A 72 17.07 -3.08 1.11
CA LEU A 72 16.88 -1.74 1.64
C LEU A 72 17.92 -1.46 2.73
N ASP A 73 18.74 -0.46 2.50
CA ASP A 73 19.70 0.07 3.48
C ASP A 73 19.11 1.36 4.09
N ILE A 74 18.87 1.34 5.40
CA ILE A 74 18.24 2.42 6.16
C ILE A 74 19.29 3.03 7.09
N ASP A 75 19.59 4.30 6.86
CA ASP A 75 20.54 5.13 7.61
C ASP A 75 21.98 4.59 7.65
N GLY A 76 22.32 3.59 6.83
CA GLY A 76 23.64 2.91 6.86
C GLY A 76 23.80 1.93 8.02
N ASP A 77 22.80 1.82 8.89
CA ASP A 77 22.86 1.06 10.13
C ASP A 77 22.11 -0.27 10.03
N SER A 78 21.05 -0.33 9.21
CA SER A 78 20.19 -1.50 9.09
C SER A 78 19.95 -1.87 7.63
N ARG A 79 20.14 -3.17 7.32
CA ARG A 79 19.91 -3.72 5.98
C ARG A 79 18.80 -4.76 6.04
N PHE A 80 17.71 -4.50 5.32
CA PHE A 80 16.55 -5.37 5.21
C PHE A 80 16.43 -5.91 3.79
N VAL A 81 15.92 -7.14 3.66
CA VAL A 81 15.60 -7.73 2.36
C VAL A 81 14.08 -7.82 2.30
N LEU A 82 13.46 -6.87 1.60
CA LEU A 82 12.03 -6.89 1.33
C LEU A 82 11.78 -7.99 0.29
N GLY A 83 11.29 -9.13 0.75
CA GLY A 83 11.25 -10.40 0.03
C GLY A 83 10.06 -11.27 0.47
N GLU A 84 9.94 -12.48 -0.06
CA GLU A 84 8.85 -13.39 0.35
C GLU A 84 8.89 -13.74 1.86
N ASP A 85 10.10 -13.89 2.42
CA ASP A 85 10.33 -14.22 3.83
C ASP A 85 10.00 -13.06 4.77
N GLU A 86 10.35 -11.84 4.36
CA GLU A 86 10.09 -10.59 5.09
C GLU A 86 9.40 -9.60 4.14
N PRO A 87 8.07 -9.72 3.96
CA PRO A 87 7.36 -9.02 2.90
C PRO A 87 6.92 -7.62 3.29
N VAL A 88 7.23 -7.14 4.50
CA VAL A 88 6.83 -5.83 5.01
C VAL A 88 7.98 -5.20 5.80
N VAL A 89 8.23 -3.91 5.58
CA VAL A 89 9.17 -3.12 6.38
C VAL A 89 8.58 -1.76 6.70
N GLU A 90 8.76 -1.32 7.94
CA GLU A 90 8.33 -0.01 8.43
C GLU A 90 9.55 0.87 8.74
N PHE A 91 9.48 2.15 8.40
CA PHE A 91 10.57 3.10 8.67
C PHE A 91 10.08 4.55 8.68
N ALA A 92 10.86 5.41 9.31
CA ALA A 92 10.61 6.85 9.30
C ALA A 92 10.94 7.45 7.94
N GLY A 93 10.08 8.31 7.42
CA GLY A 93 10.25 8.96 6.12
C GLY A 93 11.46 9.88 6.07
N GLU A 94 11.91 10.41 7.21
CA GLU A 94 13.16 11.17 7.36
C GLU A 94 14.44 10.33 7.19
N SER A 95 14.38 9.00 7.30
CA SER A 95 15.54 8.13 7.16
C SER A 95 16.09 8.13 5.73
N GLN A 96 17.41 8.02 5.60
CA GLN A 96 18.07 7.82 4.31
C GLN A 96 17.91 6.36 3.90
N LEU A 97 17.11 6.12 2.87
CA LEU A 97 16.87 4.78 2.33
C LEU A 97 17.55 4.63 0.97
N ILE A 98 18.41 3.62 0.84
CA ILE A 98 19.02 3.22 -0.44
C ILE A 98 18.52 1.83 -0.82
N ALA A 99 17.89 1.73 -1.98
CA ALA A 99 17.45 0.46 -2.55
C ALA A 99 18.52 -0.13 -3.47
N THR A 100 18.80 -1.41 -3.30
CA THR A 100 19.59 -2.22 -4.23
C THR A 100 18.69 -3.30 -4.83
N VAL A 101 18.38 -3.15 -6.12
CA VAL A 101 17.54 -4.08 -6.89
C VAL A 101 18.39 -5.02 -7.72
N GLY A 102 17.89 -6.24 -7.96
CA GLY A 102 18.52 -7.22 -8.83
C GLY A 102 18.37 -6.90 -10.32
N ALA A 103 18.53 -7.91 -11.17
CA ALA A 103 18.41 -7.76 -12.63
C ALA A 103 16.96 -7.52 -13.10
N GLN A 104 15.97 -7.88 -12.30
CA GLN A 104 14.55 -7.68 -12.59
C GLN A 104 13.98 -6.61 -11.66
N PRO A 105 13.05 -5.75 -12.13
CA PRO A 105 12.36 -4.79 -11.28
C PRO A 105 11.55 -5.49 -10.18
N THR A 106 11.34 -4.77 -9.08
CA THR A 106 10.37 -5.13 -8.03
C THR A 106 9.25 -4.09 -7.98
N THR A 107 8.08 -4.47 -7.53
CA THR A 107 6.98 -3.54 -7.22
C THR A 107 6.54 -3.73 -5.78
N ASP A 108 6.50 -2.61 -5.07
CA ASP A 108 6.20 -2.58 -3.65
C ASP A 108 4.96 -1.71 -3.42
N PHE A 109 4.08 -2.12 -2.52
CA PHE A 109 3.01 -1.30 -1.98
C PHE A 109 3.57 -0.36 -0.92
N ASN A 110 3.27 0.92 -1.01
CA ASN A 110 3.82 1.97 -0.17
C ASN A 110 2.69 2.75 0.49
N VAL A 111 2.63 2.65 1.82
CA VAL A 111 1.74 3.45 2.67
C VAL A 111 2.56 4.56 3.31
N MET A 112 2.04 5.77 3.30
CA MET A 112 2.66 6.95 3.89
C MET A 112 1.62 7.68 4.73
N THR A 113 1.89 7.93 6.00
CA THR A 113 1.01 8.72 6.89
C THR A 113 1.78 9.85 7.55
N ARG A 114 1.17 11.03 7.64
CA ARG A 114 1.74 12.17 8.36
C ARG A 114 1.51 11.98 9.85
N ARG A 115 2.59 11.73 10.58
CA ARG A 115 2.59 11.37 12.01
C ARG A 115 1.88 12.38 12.91
N ALA A 116 1.79 13.63 12.50
CA ALA A 116 1.10 14.69 13.23
C ALA A 116 -0.43 14.75 12.99
N ARG A 117 -0.96 13.82 12.19
CA ARG A 117 -2.38 13.79 11.75
C ARG A 117 -3.00 12.42 11.92
N CYS A 118 -2.26 11.38 11.55
CA CYS A 118 -2.74 10.01 11.59
C CYS A 118 -1.58 9.02 11.65
N HIS A 119 -1.95 7.79 11.99
CA HIS A 119 -1.08 6.62 11.87
C HIS A 119 -1.82 5.51 11.13
N HIS A 120 -1.07 4.50 10.67
CA HIS A 120 -1.64 3.35 9.97
C HIS A 120 -1.18 2.02 10.57
N GLN A 121 -1.91 0.96 10.22
CA GLN A 121 -1.50 -0.43 10.39
C GLN A 121 -1.67 -1.14 9.05
N LEU A 122 -0.67 -1.91 8.64
CA LEU A 122 -0.75 -2.74 7.42
C LEU A 122 -0.79 -4.22 7.81
N GLY A 123 -1.78 -4.94 7.29
CA GLY A 123 -1.92 -6.38 7.43
C GLY A 123 -1.92 -7.09 6.08
N ARG A 124 -1.03 -8.07 5.90
CA ARG A 124 -1.06 -9.02 4.78
C ARG A 124 -1.81 -10.29 5.17
N ARG A 125 -2.73 -10.76 4.32
CA ARG A 125 -3.51 -11.99 4.54
C ARG A 125 -3.63 -12.81 3.26
N SER A 126 -3.52 -14.12 3.39
CA SER A 126 -3.95 -15.06 2.35
C SER A 126 -5.40 -15.46 2.61
N LEU A 127 -6.22 -15.42 1.57
CA LEU A 127 -7.64 -15.73 1.61
C LEU A 127 -7.95 -16.88 0.64
N SER A 128 -8.82 -17.79 1.07
CA SER A 128 -9.41 -18.82 0.21
C SER A 128 -10.82 -19.13 0.70
N GLY A 129 -11.77 -19.22 -0.22
CA GLY A 129 -13.19 -19.30 0.07
C GLY A 129 -13.75 -17.98 0.63
N MET A 130 -14.80 -18.10 1.46
CA MET A 130 -15.47 -16.97 2.07
C MET A 130 -14.90 -16.64 3.47
N SER A 131 -14.73 -15.36 3.77
CA SER A 131 -14.37 -14.85 5.09
C SER A 131 -15.18 -13.60 5.43
N GLY A 132 -15.58 -13.46 6.70
CA GLY A 132 -16.09 -12.18 7.19
C GLY A 132 -14.97 -11.15 7.24
N PHE A 133 -15.32 -9.89 6.98
CA PHE A 133 -14.43 -8.74 7.02
C PHE A 133 -15.16 -7.56 7.67
N ALA A 134 -14.51 -6.89 8.61
CA ALA A 134 -15.10 -5.74 9.28
C ALA A 134 -14.08 -4.61 9.31
N THR A 135 -14.51 -3.41 8.93
CA THR A 135 -13.72 -2.18 9.04
C THR A 135 -14.02 -1.53 10.37
N ARG A 136 -12.98 -1.01 11.05
CA ARG A 136 -13.09 -0.36 12.37
C ARG A 136 -12.21 0.88 12.52
N ALA A 137 -11.43 1.19 11.49
CA ALA A 137 -10.61 2.39 11.43
C ALA A 137 -11.43 3.55 10.87
N ASP A 138 -10.91 4.78 10.99
CA ASP A 138 -11.56 5.93 10.37
C ASP A 138 -11.59 5.76 8.84
N VAL A 139 -10.50 5.21 8.28
CA VAL A 139 -10.41 4.75 6.89
C VAL A 139 -9.77 3.36 6.84
N THR A 140 -10.35 2.43 6.10
CA THR A 140 -9.73 1.14 5.75
C THR A 140 -9.56 1.04 4.24
N VAL A 141 -8.40 0.59 3.77
CA VAL A 141 -8.14 0.28 2.36
C VAL A 141 -7.84 -1.20 2.20
N LEU A 142 -8.66 -1.90 1.43
CA LEU A 142 -8.45 -3.29 1.03
C LEU A 142 -7.84 -3.32 -0.37
N PHE A 143 -6.69 -3.95 -0.54
CA PHE A 143 -5.97 -4.05 -1.81
C PHE A 143 -5.77 -5.51 -2.20
N LEU A 144 -6.09 -5.87 -3.45
CA LEU A 144 -5.87 -7.21 -3.98
C LEU A 144 -4.46 -7.31 -4.59
N ALA A 145 -3.50 -7.86 -3.84
CA ALA A 145 -2.11 -7.97 -4.29
C ALA A 145 -1.90 -9.14 -5.28
N GLU A 146 -2.52 -10.29 -5.00
CA GLU A 146 -2.44 -11.50 -5.83
C GLU A 146 -3.79 -12.22 -5.86
N GLY A 147 -4.03 -12.98 -6.93
CA GLY A 147 -5.29 -13.68 -7.19
C GLY A 147 -6.01 -13.11 -8.41
N ASP A 148 -6.81 -13.94 -9.07
CA ASP A 148 -7.52 -13.56 -10.30
C ASP A 148 -8.69 -12.61 -10.01
N SER A 149 -9.42 -12.88 -8.93
CA SER A 149 -10.55 -12.07 -8.50
C SER A 149 -10.81 -12.16 -6.99
N LEU A 150 -11.40 -11.10 -6.46
CA LEU A 150 -11.95 -11.02 -5.11
C LEU A 150 -13.32 -10.37 -5.18
N GLU A 151 -14.34 -11.02 -4.63
CA GLU A 151 -15.64 -10.39 -4.40
C GLU A 151 -15.68 -9.82 -2.97
N VAL A 152 -16.11 -8.57 -2.85
CA VAL A 152 -16.37 -7.87 -1.59
C VAL A 152 -17.86 -7.56 -1.55
N SER A 153 -18.59 -8.11 -0.59
CA SER A 153 -20.05 -7.96 -0.55
C SER A 153 -20.60 -7.64 0.84
N SER A 154 -21.66 -6.85 0.88
CA SER A 154 -22.52 -6.62 2.05
C SER A 154 -23.96 -6.96 1.65
N ASP A 155 -24.93 -6.70 2.55
CA ASP A 155 -26.34 -6.89 2.23
C ASP A 155 -26.82 -5.93 1.11
N ASP A 156 -26.18 -4.77 0.95
CA ASP A 156 -26.61 -3.70 0.05
C ASP A 156 -25.74 -3.55 -1.21
N GLU A 157 -24.48 -3.99 -1.16
CA GLU A 157 -23.49 -3.72 -2.20
C GLU A 157 -22.60 -4.94 -2.50
N ARG A 158 -22.17 -5.05 -3.75
CA ARG A 158 -21.21 -6.06 -4.20
C ARG A 158 -20.20 -5.45 -5.15
N ILE A 159 -18.93 -5.66 -4.88
CA ILE A 159 -17.79 -5.11 -5.60
C ILE A 159 -16.91 -6.27 -6.04
N GLY A 160 -16.67 -6.39 -7.35
CA GLY A 160 -15.65 -7.29 -7.89
C GLY A 160 -14.34 -6.53 -8.03
N MET A 161 -13.25 -7.14 -7.56
CA MET A 161 -11.89 -6.63 -7.66
C MET A 161 -11.06 -7.59 -8.51
N VAL A 162 -10.19 -7.05 -9.36
CA VAL A 162 -9.09 -7.79 -10.00
C VAL A 162 -7.75 -7.36 -9.42
N ARG A 163 -6.67 -8.06 -9.78
CA ARG A 163 -5.32 -7.78 -9.26
C ARG A 163 -4.99 -6.28 -9.35
N TYR A 164 -4.56 -5.74 -8.21
CA TYR A 164 -4.20 -4.36 -7.91
C TYR A 164 -5.34 -3.36 -7.72
N ASP A 165 -6.59 -3.79 -7.86
CA ASP A 165 -7.70 -2.94 -7.42
C ASP A 165 -7.63 -2.72 -5.90
N ALA A 166 -8.14 -1.57 -5.48
CA ALA A 166 -8.33 -1.24 -4.08
C ALA A 166 -9.78 -0.84 -3.82
N VAL A 167 -10.28 -1.11 -2.62
CA VAL A 167 -11.54 -0.57 -2.11
C VAL A 167 -11.24 0.23 -0.86
N LEU A 168 -11.69 1.48 -0.83
CA LEU A 168 -11.64 2.35 0.33
C LEU A 168 -12.98 2.31 1.05
N PHE A 169 -12.93 2.12 2.36
CA PHE A 169 -14.05 2.17 3.29
C PHE A 169 -13.83 3.30 4.29
N GLU A 170 -14.87 4.05 4.60
CA GLU A 170 -14.86 5.02 5.70
C GLU A 170 -15.80 4.57 6.81
N GLY A 171 -15.27 4.53 8.03
CA GLY A 171 -15.98 4.14 9.24
C GLY A 171 -16.28 2.64 9.34
N ASP A 172 -17.11 2.32 10.34
CA ASP A 172 -17.43 0.94 10.70
C ASP A 172 -18.39 0.31 9.69
N SER A 173 -18.03 -0.88 9.18
CA SER A 173 -18.87 -1.64 8.27
C SER A 173 -18.55 -3.14 8.31
N ILE A 174 -19.49 -3.97 7.87
CA ILE A 174 -19.35 -5.43 7.82
C ILE A 174 -19.55 -5.90 6.39
N TRP A 175 -18.62 -6.74 5.94
CA TRP A 175 -18.54 -7.29 4.60
C TRP A 175 -18.20 -8.78 4.64
N THR A 176 -18.37 -9.42 3.50
CA THR A 176 -17.86 -10.76 3.19
C THR A 176 -16.87 -10.63 2.05
N LEU A 177 -15.75 -11.34 2.18
CA LEU A 177 -14.73 -11.49 1.15
C LEU A 177 -14.82 -12.91 0.60
N GLU A 178 -14.87 -13.05 -0.72
CA GLU A 178 -14.85 -14.35 -1.39
C GLU A 178 -13.81 -14.38 -2.50
N ALA A 179 -12.88 -15.33 -2.43
CA ALA A 179 -11.89 -15.58 -3.47
C ALA A 179 -11.56 -17.07 -3.57
N GLY A 180 -11.13 -17.54 -4.75
CA GLY A 180 -10.57 -18.89 -4.87
C GLY A 180 -9.26 -19.01 -4.06
N GLN A 181 -8.28 -18.19 -4.43
CA GLN A 181 -7.06 -17.95 -3.67
C GLN A 181 -6.61 -16.50 -3.95
N ALA A 182 -6.33 -15.75 -2.89
CA ALA A 182 -5.87 -14.37 -3.01
C ALA A 182 -4.89 -14.00 -1.90
N THR A 183 -4.02 -13.04 -2.20
CA THR A 183 -3.25 -12.29 -1.19
C THR A 183 -3.81 -10.88 -1.15
N ILE A 184 -4.29 -10.45 0.02
CA ILE A 184 -4.84 -9.12 0.24
C ILE A 184 -4.00 -8.34 1.24
N PHE A 185 -3.91 -7.03 1.03
CA PHE A 185 -3.41 -6.09 2.04
C PHE A 185 -4.57 -5.28 2.59
N ILE A 186 -4.58 -5.09 3.90
CA ILE A 186 -5.55 -4.26 4.62
C ILE A 186 -4.76 -3.15 5.28
N VAL A 187 -5.07 -1.91 4.96
CA VAL A 187 -4.48 -0.73 5.58
C VAL A 187 -5.56 -0.05 6.40
N ASP A 188 -5.39 -0.04 7.72
CA ASP A 188 -6.25 0.71 8.62
C ASP A 188 -5.56 2.02 8.96
N ILE A 189 -6.27 3.15 8.81
CA ILE A 189 -5.77 4.50 9.08
C ILE A 189 -6.64 5.13 10.16
N TYR A 190 -5.98 5.62 11.21
CA TYR A 190 -6.61 6.23 12.38
C TYR A 190 -6.15 7.68 12.47
N PHE A 191 -7.08 8.62 12.49
CA PHE A 191 -6.79 10.03 12.70
C PHE A 191 -6.64 10.32 14.19
N ASP A 192 -5.66 11.14 14.52
CA ASP A 192 -5.49 11.60 15.89
C ASP A 192 -6.68 12.50 16.25
N ARG A 193 -7.36 12.18 17.34
CA ARG A 193 -8.45 12.99 17.87
C ARG A 193 -7.84 14.02 18.83
N ASP A 194 -8.10 15.30 18.56
CA ASP A 194 -7.77 16.42 19.46
C ASP A 194 -8.44 16.26 20.85
#